data_AF-A0AAE3YR62-F1
#
_entry.id   AF-A0AAE3YR62-F1
#
_cell.length_a   1.000
_cell.length_b   1.000
_cell.length_c   1.000
_cell.angle_alpha   90.00
_cell.angle_beta   90.00
_cell.angle_gamma   90.00
#
_symmetry.space_group_name_H-M   'P 1'
#
loop_
_entity.id
_entity.type
_entity.pdbx_description
1 polymer ?
#
loop_
_entity_poly.entity_id
_entity_poly.type
_entity_poly.pdbx_seq_one_letter_code
_entity_poly.pdbx_strand_id
1 'polypeptide(L)'
;MSVKRIVVALAVVMSVAACGTASQPESGSTAPDVVTLRTGTPVASASPTPAGRPIIRPDATSEDIEELEQAFPACMEQNGVPQVRQPDGRYAVKQGGGPPVDEAVRKAAEEACRNTIPESWLDVERRTNPEFADLLRDAAECLKGKGYNARVVQDPDWRISYDSTEEFMAAGDDEIVCTNEAFAERIKTYR
;
A
#
# COMPACT_ATOMS: atom_id res chain seq x y z
N MET A 1 -21.59 -2.57 52.94
CA MET A 1 -22.05 -1.20 53.25
C MET A 1 -20.83 -0.31 53.44
N SER A 2 -20.69 0.72 52.59
CA SER A 2 -20.34 2.10 52.97
C SER A 2 -19.86 2.87 51.74
N VAL A 3 -20.73 3.77 51.29
CA VAL A 3 -20.53 4.76 50.24
C VAL A 3 -19.81 5.96 50.85
N LYS A 4 -18.91 6.62 50.09
CA LYS A 4 -18.65 8.05 50.29
C LYS A 4 -18.54 8.77 48.95
N ARG A 5 -19.54 9.61 48.69
CA ARG A 5 -19.64 10.64 47.65
C ARG A 5 -19.10 11.97 48.22
N ILE A 6 -18.31 12.73 47.47
CA ILE A 6 -18.13 14.21 47.54
C ILE A 6 -17.65 14.62 46.12
N VAL A 7 -18.42 15.24 45.21
CA VAL A 7 -19.02 16.60 45.12
C VAL A 7 -18.01 17.74 44.80
N VAL A 8 -17.97 18.10 43.50
CA VAL A 8 -18.07 19.43 42.82
C VAL A 8 -17.23 20.64 43.30
N ALA A 9 -16.51 21.28 42.34
CA ALA A 9 -16.54 22.73 41.97
C ALA A 9 -15.43 23.00 40.92
N LEU A 10 -15.64 23.49 39.68
CA LEU A 10 -16.20 24.75 39.14
C LEU A 10 -15.24 25.97 39.20
N ALA A 11 -15.21 26.72 38.08
CA ALA A 11 -14.68 28.08 37.82
C ALA A 11 -13.25 28.16 37.22
N VAL A 12 -12.90 28.72 36.03
CA VAL A 12 -13.35 29.83 35.13
C VAL A 12 -12.26 30.92 35.06
N VAL A 13 -12.07 31.53 33.87
CA VAL A 13 -11.58 32.92 33.58
C VAL A 13 -10.16 33.12 32.98
N MET A 14 -10.17 33.45 31.68
CA MET A 14 -9.59 34.60 30.93
C MET A 14 -8.08 35.00 30.94
N SER A 15 -7.57 35.08 29.70
CA SER A 15 -7.08 36.28 28.96
C SER A 15 -5.75 37.00 29.24
N VAL A 16 -4.92 37.01 28.19
CA VAL A 16 -4.31 38.17 27.46
C VAL A 16 -3.03 38.88 27.99
N ALA A 17 -2.02 38.84 27.11
CA ALA A 17 -0.96 39.80 26.73
C ALA A 17 0.06 40.40 27.73
N ALA A 18 1.34 40.20 27.40
CA ALA A 18 2.43 41.20 27.46
C ALA A 18 3.58 40.70 26.55
N CYS A 19 3.85 41.29 25.38
CA CYS A 19 4.58 42.53 25.11
C CYS A 19 6.09 42.41 25.40
N GLY A 20 6.88 42.28 24.33
CA GLY A 20 8.34 42.29 24.35
C GLY A 20 8.89 43.14 23.21
N THR A 21 9.04 44.42 23.51
CA THR A 21 10.01 45.44 23.03
C THR A 21 10.50 45.49 21.58
N ALA A 22 10.29 46.68 21.03
CA ALA A 22 10.71 47.26 19.76
C ALA A 22 12.24 47.35 19.50
N SER A 23 12.59 47.43 18.21
CA SER A 23 13.55 48.40 17.66
C SER A 23 13.33 48.58 16.14
N GLN A 24 12.90 49.77 15.73
CA GLN A 24 13.06 50.38 14.37
C GLN A 24 14.28 51.34 14.44
N PRO A 25 14.80 51.96 13.35
CA PRO A 25 14.30 52.12 11.97
C PRO A 25 15.34 51.69 10.89
N GLU A 26 15.00 51.58 9.60
CA GLU A 26 15.11 52.68 8.62
C GLU A 26 14.26 52.44 7.36
N SER A 27 13.87 53.56 6.76
CA SER A 27 12.89 53.74 5.69
C SER A 27 13.37 53.29 4.30
N GLY A 28 12.46 52.68 3.54
CA GLY A 28 12.62 52.43 2.10
C GLY A 28 11.33 51.90 1.48
N SER A 29 10.51 52.80 0.95
CA SER A 29 9.24 52.53 0.27
C SER A 29 9.41 51.66 -0.98
N THR A 30 8.61 50.59 -1.16
CA THR A 30 7.67 50.38 -2.31
C THR A 30 7.12 48.93 -2.35
N ALA A 31 5.78 48.83 -2.43
CA ALA A 31 4.92 47.70 -2.80
C ALA A 31 4.72 46.53 -1.79
N PRO A 32 3.46 46.05 -1.62
CA PRO A 32 3.19 44.88 -0.80
C PRO A 32 3.72 43.63 -1.50
N ASP A 33 4.68 42.97 -0.86
CA ASP A 33 5.12 41.63 -1.21
C ASP A 33 3.96 40.68 -0.87
N VAL A 34 3.10 40.45 -1.87
CA VAL A 34 2.11 39.39 -1.83
C VAL A 34 2.89 38.09 -1.75
N VAL A 35 2.95 37.52 -0.55
CA VAL A 35 3.36 36.14 -0.30
C VAL A 35 2.59 35.26 -1.29
N THR A 36 3.25 34.92 -2.38
CA THR A 36 2.77 33.87 -3.26
C THR A 36 2.85 32.61 -2.41
N LEU A 37 1.68 32.20 -1.91
CA LEU A 37 1.44 30.82 -1.57
C LEU A 37 1.85 30.04 -2.82
N ARG A 38 3.08 29.52 -2.81
CA ARG A 38 3.49 28.42 -3.66
C ARG A 38 2.45 27.34 -3.36
N THR A 39 1.49 27.19 -4.26
CA THR A 39 0.84 25.92 -4.52
C THR A 39 1.97 24.99 -4.95
N GLY A 40 2.70 24.48 -3.95
CA GLY A 40 3.40 23.23 -4.11
C GLY A 40 2.33 22.26 -4.53
N THR A 41 2.48 21.71 -5.73
CA THR A 41 1.91 20.42 -6.10
C THR A 41 1.93 19.53 -4.86
N PRO A 42 0.85 18.79 -4.52
CA PRO A 42 0.94 17.82 -3.45
C PRO A 42 2.09 16.89 -3.82
N VAL A 43 3.25 17.08 -3.18
CA VAL A 43 4.27 16.05 -3.13
C VAL A 43 3.59 15.02 -2.26
N ALA A 44 2.97 14.04 -2.92
CA ALA A 44 2.63 12.78 -2.30
C ALA A 44 3.80 12.45 -1.39
N SER A 45 3.53 12.39 -0.09
CA SER A 45 4.52 11.93 0.88
C SER A 45 4.78 10.47 0.57
N ALA A 46 5.66 10.23 -0.39
CA ALA A 46 6.39 8.98 -0.47
C ALA A 46 7.32 9.00 0.74
N SER A 47 6.82 8.47 1.86
CA SER A 47 7.69 7.95 2.90
C SER A 47 8.76 7.10 2.19
N PRO A 48 10.05 7.26 2.54
CA PRO A 48 11.10 6.48 1.92
C PRO A 48 10.90 5.03 2.33
N THR A 49 10.26 4.23 1.47
CA THR A 49 10.30 2.78 1.60
C THR A 49 11.74 2.34 1.38
N PRO A 50 12.34 1.54 2.27
CA PRO A 50 13.69 1.00 2.04
C PRO A 50 13.72 0.30 0.69
N ALA A 51 14.83 0.42 -0.05
CA ALA A 51 15.03 -0.15 -1.39
C ALA A 51 14.29 -1.48 -1.58
N GLY A 52 13.13 -1.44 -2.25
CA GLY A 52 12.17 -2.54 -2.29
C GLY A 52 11.03 -2.25 -3.26
N ARG A 53 10.36 -3.31 -3.71
CA ARG A 53 9.21 -3.24 -4.62
C ARG A 53 8.06 -2.45 -3.98
N PRO A 54 7.24 -1.72 -4.76
CA PRO A 54 5.99 -1.14 -4.23
C PRO A 54 5.12 -2.23 -3.61
N ILE A 55 4.45 -1.95 -2.48
CA ILE A 55 3.64 -2.96 -1.78
C ILE A 55 2.16 -2.66 -2.00
N ILE A 56 1.40 -3.66 -2.44
CA ILE A 56 -0.07 -3.62 -2.49
C ILE A 56 -0.59 -3.85 -1.07
N ARG A 57 -1.22 -2.83 -0.49
CA ARG A 57 -1.82 -2.91 0.85
C ARG A 57 -2.99 -3.91 0.87
N PRO A 58 -3.28 -4.53 2.03
CA PRO A 58 -4.47 -5.40 2.20
C PRO A 58 -5.81 -4.70 1.92
N ASP A 59 -5.86 -3.38 2.03
CA ASP A 59 -7.04 -2.54 1.84
C ASP A 59 -6.97 -1.68 0.57
N ALA A 60 -6.00 -1.93 -0.31
CA ALA A 60 -5.87 -1.22 -1.58
C ALA A 60 -7.12 -1.43 -2.45
N THR A 61 -7.63 -0.35 -3.02
CA THR A 61 -8.70 -0.45 -4.01
C THR A 61 -8.15 -0.89 -5.37
N SER A 62 -9.03 -1.26 -6.30
CA SER A 62 -8.62 -1.55 -7.67
C SER A 62 -7.88 -0.36 -8.30
N GLU A 63 -8.32 0.87 -8.03
CA GLU A 63 -7.69 2.08 -8.52
C GLU A 63 -6.28 2.28 -7.93
N ASP A 64 -6.10 2.02 -6.63
CA ASP A 64 -4.79 2.04 -5.97
C ASP A 64 -3.84 1.02 -6.62
N ILE A 65 -4.32 -0.20 -6.86
CA ILE A 65 -3.53 -1.27 -7.48
C ILE A 65 -3.15 -0.88 -8.91
N GLU A 66 -4.12 -0.44 -9.71
CA GLU A 66 -3.88 -0.03 -11.09
C GLU A 66 -2.88 1.12 -11.19
N GLU A 67 -2.86 2.03 -10.22
CA GLU A 67 -1.88 3.12 -10.13
C GLU A 67 -0.47 2.57 -9.86
N LEU A 68 -0.32 1.67 -8.88
CA LEU A 68 0.96 1.01 -8.59
C LEU A 68 1.48 0.24 -9.82
N GLU A 69 0.60 -0.40 -10.56
CA GLU A 69 0.94 -1.18 -11.75
C GLU A 69 1.43 -0.33 -12.93
N GLN A 70 1.22 1.00 -12.94
CA GLN A 70 1.72 1.87 -14.03
C GLN A 70 3.25 1.98 -14.06
N ALA A 71 3.94 1.73 -12.94
CA ALA A 71 5.38 1.91 -12.83
C ALA A 71 6.17 0.95 -13.73
N PHE A 72 5.73 -0.30 -13.83
CA PHE A 72 6.39 -1.32 -14.66
C PHE A 72 6.33 -1.04 -16.17
N PRO A 73 5.16 -0.84 -16.81
CA PRO A 73 5.12 -0.51 -18.23
C PRO A 73 5.82 0.82 -18.53
N ALA A 74 5.74 1.82 -17.63
CA ALA A 74 6.53 3.05 -17.79
C ALA A 74 8.03 2.78 -17.86
N CYS A 75 8.56 1.93 -16.97
CA CYS A 75 9.96 1.54 -16.98
C CYS A 75 10.31 0.73 -18.25
N MET A 76 9.44 -0.17 -18.69
CA MET A 76 9.63 -0.95 -19.91
C MET A 76 9.73 -0.05 -21.15
N GLU A 77 8.87 0.97 -21.26
CA GLU A 77 8.91 1.97 -22.35
C GLU A 77 10.24 2.74 -22.34
N GLN A 78 10.72 3.16 -21.16
CA GLN A 78 12.01 3.84 -21.00
C GLN A 78 13.21 2.96 -21.40
N ASN A 79 13.07 1.64 -21.28
CA ASN A 79 14.08 0.65 -21.69
C ASN A 79 13.87 0.13 -23.12
N GLY A 80 13.06 0.81 -23.93
CA GLY A 80 12.91 0.53 -25.35
C GLY A 80 11.91 -0.57 -25.70
N VAL A 81 11.06 -0.98 -24.76
CA VAL A 81 9.95 -1.91 -25.00
C VAL A 81 8.65 -1.13 -25.14
N PRO A 82 8.11 -0.95 -26.36
CA PRO A 82 6.93 -0.13 -26.58
C PRO A 82 5.72 -0.67 -25.83
N GLN A 83 4.97 0.22 -25.18
CA GLN A 83 3.77 -0.14 -24.42
C GLN A 83 2.50 0.37 -25.11
N VAL A 84 1.39 -0.31 -24.86
CA VAL A 84 0.07 0.15 -25.30
C VAL A 84 -0.46 1.13 -24.26
N ARG A 85 -1.01 2.26 -24.73
CA ARG A 85 -1.73 3.21 -23.91
C ARG A 85 -3.22 3.14 -24.19
N GLN A 86 -4.01 3.29 -23.14
CA GLN A 86 -5.45 3.46 -23.17
C GLN A 86 -5.80 4.91 -23.57
N PRO A 87 -7.05 5.20 -23.97
CA PRO A 87 -7.47 6.56 -24.34
C PRO A 87 -7.30 7.61 -23.25
N ASP A 88 -7.29 7.19 -21.98
CA ASP A 88 -7.06 8.04 -20.81
C ASP A 88 -5.56 8.31 -20.55
N GLY A 89 -4.66 7.77 -21.38
CA GLY A 89 -3.21 7.93 -21.30
C GLY A 89 -2.50 6.92 -20.40
N ARG A 90 -3.24 6.07 -19.66
CA ARG A 90 -2.66 5.01 -18.82
C ARG A 90 -2.11 3.89 -19.68
N TYR A 91 -1.11 3.17 -19.17
CA TYR A 91 -0.65 1.96 -19.83
C TYR A 91 -1.71 0.86 -19.71
N ALA A 92 -1.88 0.07 -20.77
CA ALA A 92 -2.67 -1.14 -20.71
C ALA A 92 -1.86 -2.19 -19.92
N VAL A 93 -2.43 -2.70 -18.82
CA VAL A 93 -1.76 -3.66 -17.93
C VAL A 93 -1.64 -5.07 -18.54
N LYS A 94 -2.24 -5.31 -19.72
CA LYS A 94 -2.16 -6.63 -20.39
C LYS A 94 -0.76 -6.90 -20.94
N GLN A 95 -0.16 -8.01 -20.49
CA GLN A 95 1.06 -8.55 -21.11
C GLN A 95 0.80 -8.89 -22.59
N GLY A 96 1.68 -8.43 -23.48
CA GLY A 96 1.73 -8.89 -24.87
C GLY A 96 0.97 -8.06 -25.91
N GLY A 97 0.54 -6.83 -25.60
CA GLY A 97 -0.17 -5.96 -26.56
C GLY A 97 0.73 -5.06 -27.41
N GLY A 98 2.02 -4.96 -27.10
CA GLY A 98 2.95 -4.03 -27.75
C GLY A 98 3.41 -4.50 -29.13
N PRO A 99 3.91 -3.57 -29.98
CA PRO A 99 4.69 -3.89 -31.16
C PRO A 99 5.77 -4.95 -30.88
N PRO A 100 6.12 -5.81 -31.85
CA PRO A 100 7.20 -6.77 -31.67
C PRO A 100 8.51 -6.05 -31.37
N VAL A 101 9.21 -6.53 -30.35
CA VAL A 101 10.54 -6.07 -29.95
C VAL A 101 11.49 -7.27 -29.92
N ASP A 102 12.79 -7.00 -30.04
CA ASP A 102 13.82 -8.02 -29.85
C ASP A 102 13.73 -8.64 -28.45
N GLU A 103 13.87 -9.97 -28.37
CA GLU A 103 13.74 -10.73 -27.13
C GLU A 103 14.81 -10.34 -26.10
N ALA A 104 16.04 -10.07 -26.54
CA ALA A 104 17.12 -9.70 -25.64
C ALA A 104 16.86 -8.30 -25.05
N VAL A 105 16.33 -7.37 -25.85
CA VAL A 105 15.90 -6.04 -25.37
C VAL A 105 14.78 -6.19 -24.34
N ARG A 106 13.76 -7.01 -24.63
CA ARG A 106 12.66 -7.25 -23.69
C ARG A 106 13.16 -7.80 -22.36
N LYS A 107 13.98 -8.85 -22.39
CA LYS A 107 14.51 -9.49 -21.17
C LYS A 107 15.39 -8.54 -20.35
N ALA A 108 16.22 -7.74 -21.02
CA ALA A 108 17.05 -6.73 -20.34
C ALA A 108 16.18 -5.67 -19.66
N ALA A 109 15.11 -5.22 -20.31
CA ALA A 109 14.14 -4.29 -19.73
C ALA A 109 13.39 -4.91 -18.54
N GLU A 110 12.92 -6.16 -18.65
CA GLU A 110 12.26 -6.87 -17.55
C GLU A 110 13.17 -6.98 -16.32
N GLU A 111 14.45 -7.30 -16.53
CA GLU A 111 15.42 -7.37 -15.44
C GLU A 111 15.68 -6.00 -14.80
N ALA A 112 15.84 -4.96 -15.62
CA ALA A 112 16.02 -3.58 -15.15
C ALA A 112 14.80 -3.06 -14.36
N CYS A 113 13.60 -3.46 -14.79
CA CYS A 113 12.32 -2.99 -14.25
C CYS A 113 11.73 -3.89 -13.17
N ARG A 114 12.35 -5.02 -12.82
CA ARG A 114 11.80 -5.98 -11.84
C ARG A 114 11.39 -5.35 -10.51
N ASN A 115 12.12 -4.33 -10.07
CA ASN A 115 11.85 -3.65 -8.80
C ASN A 115 10.64 -2.70 -8.83
N THR A 116 10.07 -2.42 -10.00
CA THR A 116 8.87 -1.58 -10.13
C THR A 116 7.58 -2.40 -10.12
N ILE A 117 7.67 -3.73 -10.21
CA ILE A 117 6.50 -4.61 -10.14
C ILE A 117 5.99 -4.59 -8.70
N PRO A 118 4.73 -4.24 -8.44
CA PRO A 118 4.18 -4.29 -7.09
C PRO A 118 4.24 -5.71 -6.49
N GLU A 119 4.50 -5.82 -5.19
CA GLU A 119 4.49 -7.05 -4.40
C GLU A 119 3.25 -7.02 -3.50
N SER A 120 2.52 -8.14 -3.37
CA SER A 120 1.39 -8.17 -2.42
C SER A 120 1.88 -8.14 -0.98
N TRP A 121 1.11 -7.58 -0.06
CA TRP A 121 1.42 -7.66 1.38
C TRP A 121 1.64 -9.11 1.84
N LEU A 122 0.87 -10.06 1.28
CA LEU A 122 0.98 -11.47 1.64
C LEU A 122 2.30 -12.09 1.13
N ASP A 123 2.82 -11.63 -0.01
CA ASP A 123 4.14 -12.06 -0.50
C ASP A 123 5.28 -11.49 0.35
N VAL A 124 5.14 -10.25 0.84
CA VAL A 124 6.08 -9.67 1.80
C VAL A 124 6.09 -10.50 3.09
N GLU A 125 4.91 -10.85 3.62
CA GLU A 125 4.79 -11.72 4.79
C GLU A 125 5.39 -13.11 4.52
N ARG A 126 5.11 -13.72 3.36
CA ARG A 126 5.66 -15.03 2.98
C ARG A 126 7.18 -15.04 3.01
N ARG A 127 7.81 -13.95 2.57
CA ARG A 127 9.26 -13.80 2.48
C ARG A 127 9.92 -13.45 3.81
N THR A 128 9.23 -12.76 4.72
CA THR A 128 9.86 -12.11 5.88
C THR A 128 9.32 -12.53 7.23
N ASN A 129 8.12 -13.13 7.28
CA ASN A 129 7.48 -13.51 8.53
C ASN A 129 7.77 -14.99 8.86
N PRO A 130 8.50 -15.28 9.95
CA PRO A 130 8.77 -16.67 10.37
C PRO A 130 7.50 -17.43 10.80
N GLU A 131 6.43 -16.74 11.18
CA GLU A 131 5.14 -17.31 11.59
C GLU A 131 4.18 -17.54 10.42
N PHE A 132 4.59 -17.20 9.19
CA PHE A 132 3.71 -17.23 8.01
C PHE A 132 2.98 -18.56 7.80
N ALA A 133 3.70 -19.68 7.96
CA ALA A 133 3.12 -21.00 7.80
C ALA A 133 2.08 -21.33 8.88
N ASP A 134 2.27 -20.84 10.11
CA ASP A 134 1.34 -21.04 11.22
C ASP A 134 0.07 -20.23 10.98
N LEU A 135 0.20 -18.96 10.60
CA LEU A 135 -0.93 -18.10 10.26
C LEU A 135 -1.72 -18.62 9.05
N LEU A 136 -1.06 -19.23 8.06
CA LEU A 136 -1.76 -19.92 6.98
C LEU A 136 -2.53 -21.15 7.45
N ARG A 137 -2.08 -21.85 8.51
CA ARG A 137 -2.83 -22.97 9.08
C ARG A 137 -4.08 -22.46 9.79
N ASP A 138 -3.98 -21.35 10.51
CA ASP A 138 -5.16 -20.70 11.11
C ASP A 138 -6.18 -20.28 10.05
N ALA A 139 -5.72 -19.68 8.94
CA ALA A 139 -6.59 -19.35 7.80
C ALA A 139 -7.22 -20.60 7.17
N ALA A 140 -6.44 -21.68 7.00
CA ALA A 140 -6.94 -22.95 6.47
C ALA A 140 -7.96 -23.62 7.41
N GLU A 141 -7.82 -23.48 8.74
CA GLU A 141 -8.80 -23.94 9.71
C GLU A 141 -10.12 -23.17 9.63
N CYS A 142 -10.06 -21.84 9.47
CA CYS A 142 -11.23 -21.01 9.20
C CYS A 142 -11.97 -21.48 7.92
N LEU A 143 -11.22 -21.73 6.84
CA LEU A 143 -11.77 -22.24 5.58
C LEU A 143 -12.43 -23.62 5.73
N LYS A 144 -11.81 -24.53 6.49
CA LYS A 144 -12.43 -25.82 6.83
C LYS A 144 -13.73 -25.64 7.61
N GLY A 145 -13.78 -24.68 8.53
CA GLY A 145 -15.01 -24.31 9.25
C GLY A 145 -16.13 -23.82 8.32
N LYS A 146 -15.78 -23.27 7.15
CA LYS A 146 -16.71 -22.84 6.09
C LYS A 146 -17.07 -23.95 5.09
N GLY A 147 -16.47 -25.14 5.21
CA GLY A 147 -16.78 -26.30 4.39
C GLY A 147 -15.80 -26.59 3.25
N TYR A 148 -14.66 -25.88 3.17
CA TYR A 148 -13.62 -26.12 2.17
C TYR A 148 -12.59 -27.14 2.65
N ASN A 149 -12.07 -27.96 1.74
CA ASN A 149 -10.95 -28.90 1.94
C ASN A 149 -9.59 -28.18 1.82
N ALA A 150 -9.46 -27.04 2.52
CA ALA A 150 -8.25 -26.24 2.53
C ALA A 150 -7.11 -26.95 3.29
N ARG A 151 -5.91 -26.95 2.74
CA ARG A 151 -4.68 -27.46 3.39
C ARG A 151 -3.50 -26.57 3.09
N VAL A 152 -2.58 -26.44 4.04
CA VAL A 152 -1.32 -25.74 3.81
C VAL A 152 -0.32 -26.69 3.17
N VAL A 153 0.24 -26.29 2.04
CA VAL A 153 1.32 -27.01 1.35
C VAL A 153 2.53 -26.10 1.17
N GLN A 154 3.70 -26.69 1.02
CA GLN A 154 4.93 -26.00 0.66
C GLN A 154 5.37 -26.52 -0.72
N ASP A 155 4.99 -25.82 -1.79
CA ASP A 155 5.49 -26.13 -3.14
C ASP A 155 5.20 -24.98 -4.14
N PRO A 156 6.23 -24.24 -4.61
CA PRO A 156 7.58 -24.14 -4.03
C PRO A 156 7.58 -23.43 -2.66
N ASP A 157 6.55 -22.62 -2.41
CA ASP A 157 6.39 -21.82 -1.21
C ASP A 157 5.12 -22.20 -0.43
N TRP A 158 5.02 -21.70 0.80
CA TRP A 158 3.84 -21.88 1.65
C TRP A 158 2.60 -21.25 1.02
N ARG A 159 1.54 -22.05 0.84
CA ARG A 159 0.25 -21.60 0.30
C ARG A 159 -0.90 -22.49 0.78
N ILE A 160 -2.12 -21.97 0.69
CA ILE A 160 -3.33 -22.78 0.85
C ILE A 160 -3.59 -23.51 -0.47
N SER A 161 -3.98 -24.76 -0.38
CA SER A 161 -4.31 -25.64 -1.49
C SER A 161 -5.66 -26.30 -1.24
N TYR A 162 -6.37 -26.56 -2.32
CA TYR A 162 -7.71 -27.14 -2.36
C TYR A 162 -7.69 -28.47 -3.13
N ASP A 163 -8.77 -29.24 -3.06
CA ASP A 163 -8.84 -30.52 -3.76
C ASP A 163 -9.17 -30.36 -5.25
N SER A 164 -9.79 -29.24 -5.63
CA SER A 164 -10.12 -28.92 -7.01
C SER A 164 -9.97 -27.43 -7.33
N THR A 165 -9.86 -27.12 -8.62
CA THR A 165 -9.90 -25.73 -9.11
C THR A 165 -11.26 -25.08 -8.85
N GLU A 166 -12.36 -25.84 -8.93
CA GLU A 166 -13.70 -25.33 -8.64
C GLU A 166 -13.82 -24.85 -7.19
N GLU A 167 -13.32 -25.64 -6.26
CA GLU A 167 -13.29 -25.29 -4.85
C GLU A 167 -12.40 -24.08 -4.57
N PHE A 168 -11.21 -24.01 -5.19
CA PHE A 168 -10.34 -22.83 -5.13
C PHE A 168 -11.06 -21.56 -5.59
N MET A 169 -11.77 -21.62 -6.72
CA MET A 169 -12.52 -20.47 -7.25
C MET A 169 -13.69 -20.08 -6.34
N ALA A 170 -14.38 -21.06 -5.75
CA ALA A 170 -15.47 -20.82 -4.81
C ALA A 170 -14.98 -20.22 -3.49
N ALA A 171 -13.77 -20.58 -3.04
CA ALA A 171 -13.21 -20.14 -1.78
C ALA A 171 -12.68 -18.69 -1.81
N GLY A 172 -12.57 -18.02 -2.96
CA GLY A 172 -11.82 -16.76 -3.10
C GLY A 172 -12.17 -15.68 -2.06
N ASP A 173 -13.44 -15.32 -1.93
CA ASP A 173 -13.88 -14.29 -0.96
C ASP A 173 -13.68 -14.77 0.50
N ASP A 174 -13.92 -16.05 0.76
CA ASP A 174 -13.73 -16.64 2.08
C ASP A 174 -12.26 -16.78 2.47
N GLU A 175 -11.36 -17.05 1.50
CA GLU A 175 -9.92 -17.12 1.68
C GLU A 175 -9.37 -15.74 2.05
N ILE A 176 -9.84 -14.67 1.40
CA ILE A 176 -9.48 -13.29 1.76
C ILE A 176 -9.91 -12.99 3.20
N VAL A 177 -11.14 -13.34 3.58
CA VAL A 177 -11.64 -13.11 4.96
C VAL A 177 -10.81 -13.90 5.98
N CYS A 178 -10.68 -15.22 5.80
CA CYS A 178 -9.95 -16.08 6.73
C CYS A 178 -8.46 -15.70 6.82
N THR A 179 -7.84 -15.32 5.71
CA THR A 179 -6.45 -14.85 5.69
C THR A 179 -6.33 -13.51 6.42
N ASN A 180 -7.25 -12.57 6.21
CA ASN A 180 -7.22 -11.30 6.91
C ASN A 180 -7.46 -11.43 8.42
N GLU A 181 -8.29 -12.38 8.84
CA GLU A 181 -8.50 -12.70 10.26
C GLU A 181 -7.25 -13.29 10.90
N ALA A 182 -6.65 -14.30 10.27
CA ALA A 182 -5.41 -14.92 10.77
C ALA A 182 -4.26 -13.91 10.84
N PHE A 183 -4.12 -13.06 9.81
CA PHE A 183 -3.06 -12.06 9.72
C PHE A 183 -3.45 -10.69 10.31
N ALA A 184 -4.50 -10.59 11.11
CA ALA A 184 -5.05 -9.29 11.54
C ALA A 184 -4.02 -8.37 12.22
N GLU A 185 -3.14 -8.91 13.07
CA GLU A 185 -2.07 -8.13 13.70
C GLU A 185 -0.97 -7.73 12.72
N ARG A 186 -0.67 -8.58 11.73
CA ARG A 186 0.32 -8.31 10.68
C ARG A 186 -0.17 -7.24 9.73
N ILE A 187 -1.44 -7.30 9.33
CA ILE A 187 -2.08 -6.32 8.44
C ILE A 187 -1.96 -4.88 8.97
N LYS A 188 -1.97 -4.68 10.30
CA LYS A 188 -1.79 -3.35 10.91
C LYS A 188 -0.44 -2.70 10.56
N THR A 189 0.58 -3.45 10.15
CA THR A 189 1.87 -2.87 9.75
C THR A 189 1.88 -2.30 8.34
N TYR A 190 0.82 -2.52 7.56
CA TYR A 190 0.68 -2.06 6.18
C TYR A 190 -0.28 -0.87 6.01
N ARG A 191 -0.93 -0.44 7.10
CA ARG A 191 -1.85 0.71 7.16
C ARG A 191 -1.16 1.93 7.75
#